data_AF-A0A7S1A6Y1-F1
#
_entry.id   AF-A0A7S1A6Y1-F1
#
_cell.length_a   1.000
_cell.length_b   1.000
_cell.length_c   1.000
_cell.angle_alpha   90.00
_cell.angle_beta   90.00
_cell.angle_gamma   90.00
#
_symmetry.space_group_name_H-M   'P 1'
#
loop_
_entity.id
_entity.type
_entity.pdbx_description
1 polymer ?
#
loop_
_entity_poly.entity_id
_entity_poly.type
_entity_poly.pdbx_seq_one_letter_code
_entity_poly.pdbx_strand_id
1 'polypeptide(L)'
;MPSMSWYQEATARVDEAYSSMDRYQEVMSRFARSTAELQLAEVESSIGTLVRREVDALMNGLDSSDDDDGKGGGSPGTSRGTQDSLFDMGLLSCADPSMHSGMRSCRARSSETIWDAALLLGLPAVGSVGSLLIACSFLFSVLMQATIYIALSKGFSRDASVGKVQAYQWQQLLEMLELEGAGVAAGGAAAGMEGVAVSSNITATLQQHLPTLVTFQLLCVVAMMVWMLSVAREIGHALASAVGVCSLPRHGTVTVRALDTDVLVSVGVRRLGFAAVVATLRLTIVAGLLSAGMRRLATSRSPIELALNSAALAFALDVPRRVRAWSSKAIIPLQVRWQLTSLETLAPLFSTARVRAAAADSN
;
A
#
# COMPACT_ATOMS: atom_id res chain seq x y z
N MET A 1 -26.03 -47.38 24.58
CA MET A 1 -25.81 -46.95 23.18
C MET A 1 -26.04 -45.44 23.12
N PRO A 2 -24.98 -44.63 23.08
CA PRO A 2 -25.10 -43.17 23.04
C PRO A 2 -25.67 -42.74 21.68
N SER A 3 -26.63 -41.83 21.73
CA SER A 3 -27.46 -41.37 20.61
C SER A 3 -26.64 -40.79 19.46
N MET A 4 -26.90 -41.27 18.23
CA MET A 4 -26.34 -40.80 16.96
C MET A 4 -26.55 -39.30 16.66
N SER A 5 -27.35 -38.57 17.45
CA SER A 5 -27.74 -37.19 17.15
C SER A 5 -26.60 -36.18 17.26
N TRP A 6 -25.66 -36.36 18.19
CA TRP A 6 -24.55 -35.41 18.38
C TRP A 6 -23.58 -35.40 17.20
N TYR A 7 -23.39 -36.55 16.55
CA TYR A 7 -22.50 -36.67 15.41
C TYR A 7 -23.09 -35.99 14.18
N GLN A 8 -24.39 -36.14 13.94
CA GLN A 8 -25.09 -35.47 12.84
C GLN A 8 -25.11 -33.94 12.99
N GLU A 9 -25.27 -33.44 14.21
CA GLU A 9 -25.21 -31.99 14.46
C GLU A 9 -23.79 -31.44 14.29
N ALA A 10 -22.75 -32.19 14.69
CA ALA A 10 -21.37 -31.81 14.46
C ALA A 10 -21.02 -31.74 12.97
N THR A 11 -21.44 -32.73 12.16
CA THR A 11 -21.20 -32.72 10.71
C THR A 11 -21.94 -31.58 10.01
N ALA A 12 -23.18 -31.28 10.42
CA ALA A 12 -23.95 -30.18 9.84
C ALA A 12 -23.26 -28.80 10.07
N ARG A 13 -22.67 -28.58 11.25
CA ARG A 13 -21.93 -27.34 11.55
C ARG A 13 -20.63 -27.23 10.76
N VAL A 14 -19.98 -28.36 10.48
CA VAL A 14 -18.77 -28.41 9.65
C VAL A 14 -19.11 -28.09 8.19
N ASP A 15 -20.17 -28.67 7.64
CA ASP A 15 -20.63 -28.38 6.27
C ASP A 15 -21.05 -26.91 6.11
N GLU A 16 -21.72 -26.33 7.11
CA GLU A 16 -22.05 -24.90 7.09
C GLU A 16 -20.79 -24.02 7.08
N ALA A 17 -19.78 -24.36 7.89
CA ALA A 17 -18.50 -23.66 7.93
C ALA A 17 -17.73 -23.76 6.60
N TYR A 18 -17.71 -24.95 5.96
CA TYR A 18 -17.11 -25.12 4.63
C TYR A 18 -17.83 -24.30 3.57
N SER A 19 -19.18 -24.30 3.55
CA SER A 19 -19.94 -23.48 2.60
C SER A 19 -19.70 -21.98 2.77
N SER A 20 -19.49 -21.53 4.02
CA SER A 20 -19.12 -20.14 4.30
C SER A 20 -17.72 -19.85 3.76
N MET A 21 -16.78 -20.77 3.90
CA MET A 21 -15.40 -20.60 3.43
C MET A 21 -15.33 -20.52 1.90
N ASP A 22 -16.13 -21.31 1.18
CA ASP A 22 -16.22 -21.25 -0.28
C ASP A 22 -16.73 -19.89 -0.76
N ARG A 23 -17.76 -19.32 -0.09
CA ARG A 23 -18.23 -17.95 -0.40
C ARG A 23 -17.15 -16.91 -0.14
N TYR A 24 -16.38 -17.04 0.94
CA TYR A 24 -15.28 -16.13 1.21
C TYR A 24 -14.17 -16.23 0.16
N GLN A 25 -13.80 -17.44 -0.26
CA GLN A 25 -12.83 -17.64 -1.34
C GLN A 25 -13.34 -17.07 -2.67
N GLU A 26 -14.63 -17.23 -2.98
CA GLU A 26 -15.23 -16.65 -4.18
C GLU A 26 -15.14 -15.10 -4.13
N VAL A 27 -15.49 -14.48 -3.00
CA VAL A 27 -15.39 -13.03 -2.84
C VAL A 27 -13.94 -12.55 -2.94
N MET A 28 -13.00 -13.26 -2.31
CA MET A 28 -11.58 -12.91 -2.36
C MET A 28 -10.98 -13.08 -3.76
N SER A 29 -11.37 -14.13 -4.49
CA SER A 29 -10.91 -14.34 -5.87
C SER A 29 -11.47 -13.27 -6.80
N ARG A 30 -12.73 -12.85 -6.63
CA ARG A 30 -13.33 -11.72 -7.37
C ARG A 30 -12.62 -10.41 -7.05
N PHE A 31 -12.29 -10.18 -5.77
CA PHE A 31 -11.55 -8.99 -5.36
C PHE A 31 -10.13 -8.97 -5.95
N ALA A 32 -9.42 -10.10 -5.91
CA ALA A 32 -8.10 -10.24 -6.51
C ALA A 32 -8.13 -10.03 -8.02
N ARG A 33 -9.12 -10.62 -8.71
CA ARG A 33 -9.32 -10.45 -10.16
C ARG A 33 -9.64 -9.01 -10.52
N SER A 34 -10.58 -8.38 -9.81
CA SER A 34 -10.92 -6.96 -9.97
C SER A 34 -9.70 -6.06 -9.78
N THR A 35 -8.86 -6.36 -8.80
CA THR A 35 -7.64 -5.59 -8.54
C THR A 35 -6.64 -5.77 -9.69
N ALA A 36 -6.45 -7.00 -10.17
CA ALA A 36 -5.58 -7.30 -11.30
C ALA A 36 -6.06 -6.62 -12.61
N GLU A 37 -7.36 -6.65 -12.89
CA GLU A 37 -7.95 -5.98 -14.06
C GLU A 37 -7.78 -4.46 -13.99
N LEU A 38 -7.94 -3.85 -12.81
CA LEU A 38 -7.69 -2.42 -12.62
C LEU A 38 -6.22 -2.05 -12.84
N GLN A 39 -5.28 -2.89 -12.39
CA GLN A 39 -3.85 -2.65 -12.63
C GLN A 39 -3.49 -2.83 -14.10
N LEU A 40 -4.05 -3.83 -14.78
CA LEU A 40 -3.84 -4.04 -16.21
C LEU A 40 -4.35 -2.83 -17.01
N ALA A 41 -5.56 -2.34 -16.70
CA ALA A 41 -6.14 -1.17 -17.37
C ALA A 41 -5.31 0.11 -17.14
N GLU A 42 -4.75 0.30 -15.94
CA GLU A 42 -3.85 1.44 -15.67
C GLU A 42 -2.54 1.32 -16.48
N VAL A 43 -1.97 0.11 -16.58
CA VAL A 43 -0.76 -0.16 -17.37
C VAL A 43 -1.02 0.05 -18.86
N GLU A 44 -2.13 -0.45 -19.40
CA GLU A 44 -2.51 -0.25 -20.81
C GLU A 44 -2.71 1.24 -21.13
N SER A 45 -3.39 1.98 -20.26
CA SER A 45 -3.54 3.42 -20.42
C SER A 45 -2.18 4.14 -20.38
N SER A 46 -1.29 3.75 -19.47
CA SER A 46 0.04 4.34 -19.35
C SER A 46 0.89 4.08 -20.59
N ILE A 47 0.92 2.83 -21.08
CA ILE A 47 1.65 2.44 -22.29
C ILE A 47 1.06 3.18 -23.51
N GLY A 48 -0.26 3.25 -23.64
CA GLY A 48 -0.91 3.97 -24.74
C GLY A 48 -0.52 5.45 -24.79
N THR A 49 -0.38 6.12 -23.64
CA THR A 49 0.09 7.51 -23.59
C THR A 49 1.57 7.67 -23.89
N LEU A 50 2.41 6.70 -23.51
CA LEU A 50 3.84 6.71 -23.82
C LEU A 50 4.08 6.51 -25.32
N VAL A 51 3.40 5.52 -25.92
CA VAL A 51 3.51 5.24 -27.35
C VAL A 51 3.05 6.43 -28.19
N ARG A 52 1.93 7.07 -27.85
CA ARG A 52 1.50 8.29 -28.56
C ARG A 52 2.54 9.40 -28.50
N ARG A 53 3.16 9.62 -27.34
CA ARG A 53 4.22 10.63 -27.20
C ARG A 53 5.43 10.35 -28.09
N GLU A 54 5.89 9.10 -28.18
CA GLU A 54 7.04 8.78 -29.03
C GLU A 54 6.70 8.79 -30.51
N VAL A 55 5.47 8.43 -30.88
CA VAL A 55 5.00 8.59 -32.26
C VAL A 55 4.96 10.07 -32.63
N ASP A 56 4.42 10.94 -31.76
CA ASP A 56 4.39 12.39 -31.99
C ASP A 56 5.80 12.99 -32.04
N ALA A 57 6.74 12.52 -31.22
CA ALA A 57 8.13 12.96 -31.23
C ALA A 57 8.86 12.54 -32.53
N LEU A 58 8.63 11.33 -33.02
CA LEU A 58 9.20 10.84 -34.28
C LEU A 58 8.61 11.59 -35.48
N MET A 59 7.30 11.85 -35.49
CA MET A 59 6.64 12.61 -36.56
C MET A 59 7.16 14.05 -36.63
N ASN A 60 7.29 14.73 -35.48
CA ASN A 60 7.78 16.10 -35.43
C ASN A 60 9.30 16.22 -35.71
N GLY A 61 10.08 15.17 -35.47
CA GLY A 61 11.51 15.13 -35.77
C GLY A 61 11.85 14.86 -37.24
N LEU A 62 10.93 14.21 -37.98
CA LEU A 62 11.11 13.95 -39.42
C LEU A 62 10.79 15.19 -40.29
N ASP A 63 9.93 16.08 -39.82
CA ASP A 63 9.58 17.34 -40.52
C ASP A 63 10.69 18.41 -40.45
N SER A 64 11.76 18.21 -39.68
CA SER A 64 12.85 19.18 -39.52
C SER A 64 14.14 18.83 -40.27
N SER A 65 14.11 17.88 -41.22
CA SER A 65 15.33 17.29 -41.79
C SER A 65 15.55 17.53 -43.30
N ASP A 66 14.96 18.57 -43.89
CA ASP A 66 15.10 18.85 -45.33
C ASP A 66 15.89 20.11 -45.73
N ASP A 67 16.52 20.83 -44.79
CA ASP A 67 17.38 21.97 -45.14
C ASP A 67 18.66 22.01 -44.29
N ASP A 68 19.71 21.28 -44.68
CA ASP A 68 21.09 21.81 -44.58
C ASP A 68 22.11 20.96 -45.36
N ASP A 69 22.40 21.40 -46.58
CA ASP A 69 23.59 21.07 -47.33
C ASP A 69 24.79 21.85 -46.74
N GLY A 70 25.83 21.17 -46.23
CA GLY A 70 27.17 21.78 -46.22
C GLY A 70 28.17 21.39 -45.14
N LYS A 71 29.04 20.43 -45.49
CA LYS A 71 30.50 20.37 -45.22
C LYS A 71 31.05 20.73 -43.82
N GLY A 72 31.65 19.74 -43.17
CA GLY A 72 32.80 19.96 -42.28
C GLY A 72 33.16 18.74 -41.44
N GLY A 73 34.23 18.02 -41.82
CA GLY A 73 34.64 16.78 -41.17
C GLY A 73 35.40 16.94 -39.85
N GLY A 74 35.57 15.81 -39.13
CA GLY A 74 36.51 15.74 -38.01
C GLY A 74 36.32 14.56 -37.05
N SER A 75 36.97 13.44 -37.38
CA SER A 75 37.56 12.38 -36.52
C SER A 75 36.77 11.57 -35.47
N PRO A 76 37.08 10.25 -35.33
CA PRO A 76 36.46 9.34 -34.38
C PRO A 76 37.29 9.16 -33.09
N GLY A 77 36.62 9.22 -31.94
CA GLY A 77 37.19 8.95 -30.61
C GLY A 77 36.51 7.75 -29.95
N THR A 78 37.17 6.60 -30.04
CA THR A 78 36.92 5.37 -29.27
C THR A 78 37.02 5.63 -27.76
N SER A 79 36.04 5.19 -26.97
CA SER A 79 36.29 4.80 -25.57
C SER A 79 35.35 3.71 -25.10
N ARG A 80 35.99 2.67 -24.57
CA ARG A 80 35.45 1.55 -23.78
C ARG A 80 34.69 2.05 -22.54
N GLY A 81 33.57 1.38 -22.22
CA GLY A 81 33.00 1.30 -20.88
C GLY A 81 32.59 -0.16 -20.64
N THR A 82 33.32 -0.92 -19.83
CA THR A 82 33.11 -1.09 -18.38
C THR A 82 31.75 -1.73 -18.11
N GLN A 83 31.76 -3.07 -18.07
CA GLN A 83 30.75 -3.88 -17.40
C GLN A 83 30.92 -3.68 -15.90
N ASP A 84 29.88 -3.24 -15.20
CA ASP A 84 29.70 -3.54 -13.78
C ASP A 84 28.25 -3.27 -13.30
N SER A 85 27.79 -4.16 -12.43
CA SER A 85 26.62 -4.08 -11.53
C SER A 85 25.21 -4.37 -12.10
N LEU A 86 24.86 -5.66 -12.08
CA LEU A 86 23.51 -6.23 -12.33
C LEU A 86 22.62 -6.24 -11.06
N PHE A 87 22.88 -5.36 -10.08
CA PHE A 87 22.05 -5.19 -8.88
C PHE A 87 22.01 -3.72 -8.45
N ASP A 88 21.56 -2.84 -9.35
CA ASP A 88 21.19 -1.47 -8.98
C ASP A 88 19.67 -1.45 -8.71
N MET A 89 19.34 -1.58 -7.43
CA MET A 89 17.98 -1.55 -6.91
C MET A 89 17.49 -0.10 -7.00
N GLY A 90 16.54 0.16 -7.91
CA GLY A 90 15.99 1.47 -8.26
C GLY A 90 15.34 2.28 -7.13
N LEU A 91 16.15 2.71 -6.17
CA LEU A 91 15.87 3.72 -5.17
C LEU A 91 17.00 4.74 -5.24
N LEU A 92 16.72 5.85 -5.93
CA LEU A 92 17.58 7.04 -6.08
C LEU A 92 18.71 6.94 -7.14
N SER A 93 18.35 6.81 -8.41
CA SER A 93 19.21 7.30 -9.51
C SER A 93 18.60 8.55 -10.13
N CYS A 94 19.00 9.70 -9.59
CA CYS A 94 18.83 11.03 -10.19
C CYS A 94 20.16 11.79 -10.12
N ALA A 95 21.26 11.08 -10.38
CA ALA A 95 22.59 11.67 -10.43
C ALA A 95 23.31 11.14 -11.67
N ASP A 96 22.93 11.67 -12.83
CA ASP A 96 23.76 11.61 -14.02
C ASP A 96 24.22 13.05 -14.33
N PRO A 97 25.49 13.42 -14.07
CA PRO A 97 25.96 14.79 -14.11
C PRO A 97 26.56 15.15 -15.48
N SER A 98 25.91 14.77 -16.59
CA SER A 98 26.36 15.21 -17.91
C SER A 98 25.21 15.68 -18.82
N MET A 99 25.22 16.98 -19.08
CA MET A 99 24.72 17.68 -20.26
C MET A 99 23.31 17.33 -20.77
N HIS A 100 22.31 18.09 -20.34
CA HIS A 100 21.71 19.16 -21.16
C HIS A 100 20.57 19.81 -20.36
N SER A 101 20.44 21.12 -20.53
CA SER A 101 19.47 22.02 -19.90
C SER A 101 18.02 21.73 -20.31
N GLY A 102 17.53 20.54 -19.97
CA GLY A 102 16.12 20.26 -19.82
C GLY A 102 15.88 20.11 -18.32
N MET A 103 15.16 21.06 -17.71
CA MET A 103 14.54 20.83 -16.41
C MET A 103 13.63 19.61 -16.55
N ARG A 104 14.18 18.41 -16.34
CA ARG A 104 13.40 17.21 -16.07
C ARG A 104 12.77 17.47 -14.72
N SER A 105 11.60 18.11 -14.79
CA SER A 105 10.65 18.19 -13.70
C SER A 105 10.50 16.75 -13.21
N CYS A 106 11.18 16.44 -12.12
CA CYS A 106 10.91 15.25 -11.34
C CYS A 106 9.46 15.43 -10.93
N ARG A 107 8.58 14.90 -11.76
CA ARG A 107 7.14 14.92 -11.56
C ARG A 107 6.91 14.04 -10.35
N ALA A 108 7.15 14.59 -9.18
CA ALA A 108 6.73 14.02 -7.92
C ALA A 108 5.23 13.81 -8.12
N ARG A 109 4.84 12.55 -8.31
CA ARG A 109 3.46 12.12 -8.55
C ARG A 109 2.69 12.54 -7.31
N SER A 110 2.19 13.77 -7.34
CA SER A 110 2.00 14.54 -6.12
C SER A 110 0.72 14.06 -5.44
N SER A 111 0.89 13.51 -4.24
CA SER A 111 -0.16 13.13 -3.29
C SER A 111 -0.96 11.87 -3.60
N GLU A 112 -0.30 10.71 -3.67
CA GLU A 112 -1.00 9.42 -3.60
C GLU A 112 -1.63 9.19 -2.22
N THR A 113 -1.13 9.84 -1.17
CA THR A 113 -1.64 9.67 0.20
C THR A 113 -2.16 10.96 0.82
N ILE A 114 -3.07 10.84 1.79
CA ILE A 114 -3.59 11.99 2.56
C ILE A 114 -2.48 12.69 3.37
N TRP A 115 -1.40 11.98 3.69
CA TRP A 115 -0.23 12.52 4.39
C TRP A 115 0.46 13.60 3.56
N ASP A 116 0.64 13.36 2.27
CA ASP A 116 1.27 14.33 1.37
C ASP A 116 0.32 15.51 1.11
N ALA A 117 -1.00 15.25 1.02
CA ALA A 117 -2.00 16.30 0.90
C ALA A 117 -2.06 17.20 2.15
N ALA A 118 -1.78 16.66 3.34
CA ALA A 118 -1.70 17.46 4.56
C ALA A 118 -0.60 18.51 4.52
N LEU A 119 0.47 18.30 3.74
CA LEU A 119 1.53 19.31 3.54
C LEU A 119 1.04 20.55 2.80
N LEU A 120 -0.05 20.43 2.04
CA LEU A 120 -0.69 21.54 1.33
C LEU A 120 -1.60 22.39 2.23
N LEU A 121 -1.78 21.98 3.49
CA LEU A 121 -2.65 22.68 4.43
C LEU A 121 -2.21 24.14 4.61
N GLY A 122 -3.17 25.05 4.46
CA GLY A 122 -2.93 26.49 4.62
C GLY A 122 -2.11 27.12 3.48
N LEU A 123 -1.95 26.44 2.34
CA LEU A 123 -1.51 27.12 1.12
C LEU A 123 -2.65 28.00 0.60
N PRO A 124 -2.38 29.26 0.22
CA PRO A 124 -3.41 30.17 -0.28
C PRO A 124 -4.10 29.64 -1.55
N ALA A 125 -3.39 28.87 -2.38
CA ALA A 125 -3.92 28.25 -3.60
C ALA A 125 -5.06 27.24 -3.35
N VAL A 126 -5.06 26.59 -2.18
CA VAL A 126 -6.08 25.59 -1.81
C VAL A 126 -7.35 26.26 -1.26
N GLY A 127 -7.23 27.49 -0.76
CA GLY A 127 -8.29 28.21 -0.07
C GLY A 127 -8.62 27.63 1.31
N SER A 128 -9.43 28.36 2.09
CA SER A 128 -9.80 27.99 3.46
C SER A 128 -10.67 26.74 3.51
N VAL A 129 -11.64 26.61 2.59
CA VAL A 129 -12.55 25.46 2.53
C VAL A 129 -11.80 24.18 2.15
N GLY A 130 -10.92 24.25 1.13
CA GLY A 130 -10.09 23.12 0.74
C GLY A 130 -9.14 22.70 1.87
N SER A 131 -8.55 23.66 2.57
CA SER A 131 -7.71 23.39 3.75
C SER A 131 -8.51 22.71 4.86
N LEU A 132 -9.73 23.15 5.16
CA LEU A 132 -10.59 22.51 6.16
C LEU A 132 -10.92 21.06 5.79
N LEU A 133 -11.28 20.80 4.52
CA LEU A 133 -11.59 19.45 4.05
C LEU A 133 -10.38 18.52 4.13
N ILE A 134 -9.19 19.01 3.78
CA ILE A 134 -7.94 18.26 3.92
C ILE A 134 -7.65 17.96 5.40
N ALA A 135 -7.81 18.94 6.30
CA ALA A 135 -7.62 18.74 7.74
C ALA A 135 -8.60 17.69 8.31
N CYS A 136 -9.88 17.78 7.99
CA CYS A 136 -10.89 16.82 8.43
C CYS A 136 -10.59 15.42 7.90
N SER A 137 -10.22 15.30 6.62
CA SER A 137 -9.85 14.02 6.00
C SER A 137 -8.60 13.42 6.63
N PHE A 138 -7.59 14.25 6.90
CA PHE A 138 -6.36 13.84 7.59
C PHE A 138 -6.67 13.30 8.99
N LEU A 139 -7.44 14.05 9.79
CA LEU A 139 -7.85 13.64 11.13
C LEU A 139 -8.63 12.33 11.09
N PHE A 140 -9.59 12.19 10.16
CA PHE A 140 -10.35 10.97 9.98
C PHE A 140 -9.44 9.77 9.64
N SER A 141 -8.45 9.96 8.76
CA SER A 141 -7.46 8.92 8.45
C SER A 141 -6.68 8.48 9.69
N VAL A 142 -6.21 9.43 10.51
CA VAL A 142 -5.47 9.13 11.76
C VAL A 142 -6.36 8.39 12.75
N LEU A 143 -7.61 8.82 12.94
CA LEU A 143 -8.56 8.18 13.84
C LEU A 143 -8.91 6.74 13.39
N MET A 144 -9.10 6.53 12.09
CA MET A 144 -9.36 5.20 11.53
C MET A 144 -8.16 4.27 11.75
N GLN A 145 -6.94 4.74 11.47
CA GLN A 145 -5.72 3.95 11.73
C GLN A 145 -5.52 3.66 13.22
N ALA A 146 -5.77 4.64 14.09
CA ALA A 146 -5.72 4.46 15.53
C ALA A 146 -6.76 3.43 16.02
N THR A 147 -7.99 3.48 15.48
CA THR A 147 -9.06 2.52 15.82
C THR A 147 -8.68 1.11 15.40
N ILE A 148 -8.14 0.93 14.20
CA ILE A 148 -7.66 -0.38 13.72
C ILE A 148 -6.48 -0.86 14.57
N TYR A 149 -5.53 0.02 14.90
CA TYR A 149 -4.43 -0.31 15.81
C TYR A 149 -4.94 -0.74 17.20
N ILE A 150 -5.93 -0.06 17.77
CA ILE A 150 -6.54 -0.43 19.06
C ILE A 150 -7.27 -1.78 18.94
N ALA A 151 -8.02 -2.00 17.86
CA ALA A 151 -8.69 -3.27 17.60
C ALA A 151 -7.68 -4.43 17.46
N LEU A 152 -6.57 -4.19 16.77
CA LEU A 152 -5.48 -5.16 16.63
C LEU A 152 -4.70 -5.35 17.93
N SER A 153 -4.52 -4.34 18.78
CA SER A 153 -3.80 -4.52 20.04
C SER A 153 -4.62 -5.32 21.06
N LYS A 154 -5.90 -4.96 21.25
CA LYS A 154 -6.82 -5.69 22.13
C LYS A 154 -7.24 -7.03 21.58
N GLY A 155 -7.28 -7.14 20.25
CA GLY A 155 -7.74 -8.32 19.54
C GLY A 155 -9.25 -8.32 19.41
N PHE A 156 -9.74 -9.02 18.41
CA PHE A 156 -11.14 -9.40 18.35
C PHE A 156 -11.36 -10.34 19.54
N SER A 157 -11.84 -9.81 20.67
CA SER A 157 -12.09 -10.56 21.88
C SER A 157 -13.09 -11.67 21.58
N ARG A 158 -12.57 -12.84 21.19
CA ARG A 158 -13.31 -14.08 21.07
C ARG A 158 -12.81 -14.95 22.21
N ASP A 159 -13.56 -14.86 23.30
CA ASP A 159 -13.55 -15.65 24.52
C ASP A 159 -12.26 -16.39 24.90
N ALA A 160 -11.65 -15.94 26.00
CA ALA A 160 -10.52 -16.60 26.67
C ALA A 160 -10.81 -18.05 27.13
N SER A 161 -12.05 -18.54 26.98
CA SER A 161 -12.44 -19.92 27.26
C SER A 161 -11.91 -20.91 26.22
N VAL A 162 -11.85 -20.55 24.93
CA VAL A 162 -11.38 -21.45 23.85
C VAL A 162 -9.87 -21.67 23.94
N GLY A 163 -9.13 -20.65 24.37
CA GLY A 163 -7.67 -20.72 24.50
C GLY A 163 -7.16 -21.65 25.59
N LYS A 164 -7.96 -21.90 26.64
CA LYS A 164 -7.59 -22.88 27.66
C LYS A 164 -7.75 -24.30 27.13
N VAL A 165 -8.88 -24.62 26.49
CA VAL A 165 -9.17 -25.97 25.98
C VAL A 165 -8.14 -26.44 24.96
N GLN A 166 -7.67 -25.57 24.06
CA GLN A 166 -6.72 -25.96 23.02
C GLN A 166 -5.26 -26.00 23.51
N ALA A 167 -4.90 -25.19 24.52
CA ALA A 167 -3.60 -25.32 25.19
C ALA A 167 -3.51 -26.64 25.96
N TYR A 168 -4.58 -27.06 26.63
CA TYR A 168 -4.66 -28.38 27.25
C TYR A 168 -4.57 -29.51 26.23
N GLN A 169 -5.19 -29.40 25.04
CA GLN A 169 -5.05 -30.40 23.98
C GLN A 169 -3.61 -30.54 23.46
N TRP A 170 -2.89 -29.41 23.31
CA TRP A 170 -1.48 -29.46 22.89
C TRP A 170 -0.57 -30.03 23.97
N GLN A 171 -0.82 -29.68 25.22
CA GLN A 171 -0.07 -30.20 26.36
C GLN A 171 -0.32 -31.70 26.56
N GLN A 172 -1.56 -32.16 26.35
CA GLN A 172 -1.90 -33.59 26.29
C GLN A 172 -1.21 -34.31 25.12
N LEU A 173 -1.13 -33.71 23.94
CA LEU A 173 -0.45 -34.35 22.80
C LEU A 173 1.05 -34.52 23.07
N LEU A 174 1.69 -33.51 23.67
CA LEU A 174 3.10 -33.57 24.08
C LEU A 174 3.32 -34.58 25.22
N GLU A 175 2.44 -34.63 26.22
CA GLU A 175 2.51 -35.65 27.30
C GLU A 175 2.34 -37.06 26.74
N MET A 176 1.43 -37.29 25.78
CA MET A 176 1.29 -38.60 25.14
C MET A 176 2.54 -39.00 24.33
N LEU A 177 3.19 -38.04 23.66
CA LEU A 177 4.45 -38.27 22.93
C LEU A 177 5.63 -38.55 23.87
N GLU A 178 5.74 -37.87 25.02
CA GLU A 178 6.80 -38.11 26.00
C GLU A 178 6.63 -39.45 26.74
N LEU A 179 5.39 -39.83 27.09
CA LEU A 179 5.08 -41.11 27.72
C LEU A 179 5.37 -42.31 26.78
N GLU A 180 5.14 -42.18 25.47
CA GLU A 180 5.54 -43.22 24.51
C GLU A 180 7.04 -43.25 24.27
N GLY A 181 7.72 -42.09 24.21
CA GLY A 181 9.19 -42.03 24.13
C GLY A 181 9.88 -42.69 25.33
N ALA A 182 9.32 -42.56 26.53
CA ALA A 182 9.79 -43.24 27.74
C ALA A 182 9.37 -44.72 27.81
N GLY A 183 8.18 -45.06 27.32
CA GLY A 183 7.67 -46.44 27.27
C GLY A 183 8.43 -47.35 26.28
N VAL A 184 8.89 -46.81 25.15
CA VAL A 184 9.72 -47.55 24.19
C VAL A 184 11.13 -47.82 24.73
N ALA A 185 11.66 -46.95 25.59
CA ALA A 185 12.94 -47.17 26.26
C ALA A 185 12.86 -48.17 27.43
N ALA A 186 11.71 -48.31 28.08
CA ALA A 186 11.50 -49.23 29.22
C ALA A 186 10.88 -50.60 28.84
N GLY A 187 10.18 -50.69 27.70
CA GLY A 187 9.46 -51.90 27.26
C GLY A 187 10.28 -52.90 26.42
N GLY A 188 11.52 -52.58 26.05
CA GLY A 188 12.36 -53.44 25.21
C GLY A 188 12.82 -54.76 25.85
N ALA A 189 12.49 -55.02 27.12
CA ALA A 189 12.99 -56.19 27.86
C ALA A 189 11.91 -57.16 28.38
N ALA A 190 10.61 -56.87 28.31
CA ALA A 190 9.61 -57.82 28.79
C ALA A 190 8.21 -57.65 28.17
N ALA A 191 7.72 -58.76 27.61
CA ALA A 191 6.32 -59.14 27.40
C ALA A 191 5.58 -58.70 26.10
N GLY A 192 5.22 -59.71 25.30
CA GLY A 192 3.81 -59.99 24.96
C GLY A 192 3.22 -59.33 23.71
N MET A 193 2.87 -60.16 22.73
CA MET A 193 2.33 -59.88 21.39
C MET A 193 0.97 -59.14 21.29
N GLU A 194 0.48 -58.42 22.31
CA GLU A 194 -0.82 -57.72 22.25
C GLU A 194 -0.74 -56.18 22.11
N GLY A 195 0.46 -55.58 22.14
CA GLY A 195 0.66 -54.12 22.05
C GLY A 195 0.68 -53.52 20.63
N VAL A 196 0.65 -54.33 19.57
CA VAL A 196 0.95 -53.87 18.19
C VAL A 196 -0.24 -53.17 17.50
N ALA A 197 -1.48 -53.37 17.97
CA ALA A 197 -2.67 -52.80 17.33
C ALA A 197 -3.00 -51.35 17.73
N VAL A 198 -2.46 -50.85 18.86
CA VAL A 198 -2.70 -49.46 19.31
C VAL A 198 -1.73 -48.48 18.63
N SER A 199 -0.53 -48.93 18.27
CA SER A 199 0.51 -48.11 17.63
C SER A 199 0.21 -47.74 16.16
N SER A 200 -0.48 -48.61 15.42
CA SER A 200 -0.81 -48.36 13.99
C SER A 200 -1.90 -47.29 13.80
N ASN A 201 -2.87 -47.20 14.72
CA ASN A 201 -3.93 -46.19 14.64
C ASN A 201 -3.40 -44.79 14.98
N ILE A 202 -2.44 -44.67 15.91
CA ILE A 202 -1.84 -43.40 16.32
C ILE A 202 -0.92 -42.85 15.22
N THR A 203 -0.09 -43.71 14.62
CA THR A 203 0.78 -43.33 13.49
C THR A 203 -0.02 -42.88 12.27
N ALA A 204 -1.13 -43.55 11.95
CA ALA A 204 -2.04 -43.12 10.88
C ALA A 204 -2.68 -41.74 11.16
N THR A 205 -3.14 -41.49 12.39
CA THR A 205 -3.67 -40.16 12.76
C THR A 205 -2.60 -39.07 12.75
N LEU A 206 -1.37 -39.36 13.17
CA LEU A 206 -0.26 -38.41 13.12
C LEU A 206 0.12 -38.07 11.67
N GLN A 207 0.19 -39.07 10.78
CA GLN A 207 0.50 -38.86 9.37
C GLN A 207 -0.55 -38.02 8.65
N GLN A 208 -1.82 -38.10 9.08
CA GLN A 208 -2.90 -37.29 8.53
C GLN A 208 -2.88 -35.83 9.02
N HIS A 209 -2.43 -35.57 10.25
CA HIS A 209 -2.43 -34.22 10.85
C HIS A 209 -1.10 -33.46 10.67
N LEU A 210 0.03 -34.15 10.51
CA LEU A 210 1.34 -33.55 10.27
C LEU A 210 1.38 -32.55 9.09
N PRO A 211 0.88 -32.90 7.88
CA PRO A 211 0.96 -31.99 6.74
C PRO A 211 0.17 -30.70 6.99
N THR A 212 -0.99 -30.79 7.64
CA THR A 212 -1.82 -29.61 7.93
C THR A 212 -1.14 -28.61 8.86
N LEU A 213 -0.39 -29.12 9.85
CA LEU A 213 0.37 -28.29 10.79
C LEU A 213 1.53 -27.58 10.11
N VAL A 214 2.30 -28.31 9.28
CA VAL A 214 3.41 -27.75 8.52
C VAL A 214 2.90 -26.69 7.53
N THR A 215 1.79 -26.97 6.82
CA THR A 215 1.18 -26.00 5.92
C THR A 215 0.74 -24.74 6.65
N PHE A 216 0.11 -24.86 7.82
CA PHE A 216 -0.31 -23.69 8.61
C PHE A 216 0.88 -22.84 9.08
N GLN A 217 1.95 -23.47 9.58
CA GLN A 217 3.17 -22.76 9.98
C GLN A 217 3.78 -21.98 8.81
N LEU A 218 3.87 -22.60 7.63
CA LEU A 218 4.36 -21.94 6.42
C LEU A 218 3.47 -20.74 6.04
N LEU A 219 2.15 -20.89 6.10
CA LEU A 219 1.21 -19.77 5.84
C LEU A 219 1.42 -18.61 6.81
N CYS A 220 1.63 -18.87 8.10
CA CYS A 220 1.93 -17.84 9.08
C CYS A 220 3.25 -17.11 8.77
N VAL A 221 4.32 -17.85 8.43
CA VAL A 221 5.62 -17.25 8.08
C VAL A 221 5.50 -16.39 6.83
N VAL A 222 4.84 -16.90 5.78
CA VAL A 222 4.59 -16.15 4.55
C VAL A 222 3.76 -14.89 4.82
N ALA A 223 2.70 -14.99 5.62
CA ALA A 223 1.87 -13.83 5.99
C ALA A 223 2.67 -12.76 6.75
N MET A 224 3.53 -13.17 7.68
CA MET A 224 4.43 -12.25 8.38
C MET A 224 5.44 -11.58 7.43
N MET A 225 6.03 -12.34 6.50
CA MET A 225 6.96 -11.81 5.50
C MET A 225 6.28 -10.78 4.59
N VAL A 226 5.10 -11.10 4.07
CA VAL A 226 4.30 -10.19 3.23
C VAL A 226 3.91 -8.93 4.02
N TRP A 227 3.54 -9.08 5.29
CA TRP A 227 3.24 -7.95 6.17
C TRP A 227 4.45 -7.04 6.38
N MET A 228 5.62 -7.61 6.73
CA MET A 228 6.86 -6.85 6.90
C MET A 228 7.24 -6.11 5.62
N LEU A 229 7.15 -6.76 4.45
CA LEU A 229 7.46 -6.14 3.18
C LEU A 229 6.50 -4.99 2.84
N SER A 230 5.21 -5.17 3.13
CA SER A 230 4.18 -4.13 2.93
C SER A 230 4.44 -2.90 3.79
N VAL A 231 4.78 -3.10 5.07
CA VAL A 231 5.16 -2.01 5.98
C VAL A 231 6.48 -1.37 5.55
N ALA A 232 7.49 -2.15 5.19
CA ALA A 232 8.79 -1.64 4.74
C ALA A 232 8.64 -0.72 3.52
N ARG A 233 7.79 -1.09 2.56
CA ARG A 233 7.44 -0.24 1.42
C ARG A 233 6.82 1.09 1.87
N GLU A 234 5.89 1.05 2.82
CA GLU A 234 5.24 2.25 3.34
C GLU A 234 6.21 3.16 4.10
N ILE A 235 7.14 2.59 4.88
CA ILE A 235 8.25 3.31 5.52
C ILE A 235 9.13 3.97 4.46
N GLY A 236 9.49 3.24 3.40
CA GLY A 236 10.27 3.77 2.28
C GLY A 236 9.60 4.98 1.62
N HIS A 237 8.30 4.91 1.36
CA HIS A 237 7.54 6.05 0.84
C HIS A 237 7.49 7.24 1.82
N ALA A 238 7.31 6.97 3.12
CA ALA A 238 7.33 8.01 4.14
C ALA A 238 8.70 8.71 4.24
N LEU A 239 9.79 7.95 4.20
CA LEU A 239 11.16 8.47 4.21
C LEU A 239 11.48 9.25 2.93
N ALA A 240 11.11 8.72 1.75
CA ALA A 240 11.32 9.42 0.48
C ALA A 240 10.57 10.77 0.45
N SER A 241 9.32 10.80 0.95
CA SER A 241 8.55 12.03 1.10
C SER A 241 9.23 13.00 2.08
N ALA A 242 9.69 12.52 3.23
CA ALA A 242 10.40 13.33 4.23
C ALA A 242 11.73 13.90 3.69
N VAL A 243 12.53 13.09 3.00
CA VAL A 243 13.79 13.51 2.36
C VAL A 243 13.49 14.54 1.28
N GLY A 244 12.49 14.30 0.44
CA GLY A 244 12.07 15.25 -0.60
C GLY A 244 11.71 16.62 -0.04
N VAL A 245 10.99 16.67 1.08
CA VAL A 245 10.66 17.94 1.75
C VAL A 245 11.91 18.59 2.37
N CYS A 246 12.83 17.80 2.95
CA CYS A 246 14.06 18.29 3.55
C CYS A 246 15.07 18.84 2.51
N SER A 247 15.04 18.33 1.28
CA SER A 247 15.89 18.77 0.17
C SER A 247 15.42 20.08 -0.47
N LEU A 248 14.22 20.56 -0.17
CA LEU A 248 13.71 21.81 -0.73
C LEU A 248 14.45 23.04 -0.16
N PRO A 249 14.74 24.05 -1.00
CA PRO A 249 15.44 25.25 -0.56
C PRO A 249 14.60 26.05 0.46
N ARG A 250 15.28 26.51 1.52
CA ARG A 250 14.69 27.07 2.75
C ARG A 250 14.31 28.56 2.67
N HIS A 251 13.83 29.02 1.51
CA HIS A 251 13.40 30.40 1.32
C HIS A 251 11.90 30.57 1.68
N GLY A 252 11.41 31.80 1.71
CA GLY A 252 9.97 32.09 1.88
C GLY A 252 9.12 31.25 0.93
N THR A 253 7.93 30.82 1.35
CA THR A 253 7.12 29.86 0.59
C THR A 253 6.64 30.47 -0.72
N VAL A 254 7.19 30.02 -1.85
CA VAL A 254 6.78 30.42 -3.18
C VAL A 254 6.27 29.19 -3.92
N THR A 255 5.02 29.27 -4.36
CA THR A 255 4.40 28.29 -5.26
C THR A 255 4.46 28.85 -6.68
N VAL A 256 5.04 28.10 -7.61
CA VAL A 256 5.03 28.48 -9.02
C VAL A 256 4.08 27.54 -9.75
N ARG A 257 3.11 28.13 -10.47
CA ARG A 257 2.26 27.37 -11.40
C ARG A 257 3.06 27.03 -12.64
N ALA A 258 3.32 25.75 -12.85
CA ALA A 258 3.90 25.24 -14.09
C ALA A 258 2.93 24.26 -14.73
N LEU A 259 2.42 24.60 -15.92
CA LEU A 259 1.57 23.74 -16.77
C LEU A 259 0.54 22.92 -15.98
N ASP A 260 -0.45 23.61 -15.40
CA ASP A 260 -1.57 23.05 -14.62
C ASP A 260 -1.23 22.36 -13.30
N THR A 261 0.03 22.40 -12.87
CA THR A 261 0.43 21.87 -11.56
C THR A 261 1.09 22.94 -10.70
N ASP A 262 0.63 23.06 -9.46
CA ASP A 262 1.24 23.94 -8.47
C ASP A 262 2.49 23.23 -7.94
N VAL A 263 3.68 23.66 -8.38
CA VAL A 263 4.96 23.10 -7.91
C VAL A 263 5.46 23.95 -6.73
N LEU A 264 5.77 23.27 -5.63
CA LEU A 264 6.33 23.88 -4.43
C LEU A 264 7.83 24.11 -4.66
N VAL A 265 8.25 25.36 -4.87
CA VAL A 265 9.65 25.70 -5.19
C VAL A 265 10.48 25.91 -3.92
N SER A 266 9.89 26.52 -2.90
CA SER A 266 10.55 26.81 -1.63
C SER A 266 9.62 26.62 -0.44
N VAL A 267 10.19 26.19 0.69
CA VAL A 267 9.43 25.89 1.92
C VAL A 267 10.01 26.64 3.10
N GLY A 268 9.17 27.41 3.79
CA GLY A 268 9.55 28.12 5.00
C GLY A 268 9.74 27.17 6.20
N VAL A 269 10.57 27.57 7.16
CA VAL A 269 10.96 26.75 8.34
C VAL A 269 9.76 26.25 9.16
N ARG A 270 8.71 27.06 9.34
CA ARG A 270 7.49 26.64 10.07
C ARG A 270 6.79 25.47 9.38
N ARG A 271 6.74 25.48 8.04
CA ARG A 271 6.14 24.39 7.25
C ARG A 271 7.03 23.17 7.23
N LEU A 272 8.35 23.34 7.19
CA LEU A 272 9.29 22.24 7.34
C LEU A 272 9.11 21.55 8.70
N GLY A 273 8.95 22.32 9.79
CA GLY A 273 8.63 21.78 11.10
C GLY A 273 7.31 21.00 11.11
N PHE A 274 6.26 21.54 10.50
CA PHE A 274 4.98 20.83 10.34
C PHE A 274 5.13 19.54 9.52
N ALA A 275 5.83 19.59 8.39
CA ALA A 275 6.10 18.42 7.56
C ALA A 275 6.88 17.34 8.32
N ALA A 276 7.88 17.75 9.11
CA ALA A 276 8.63 16.84 9.98
C ALA A 276 7.71 16.17 11.02
N VAL A 277 6.79 16.93 11.66
CA VAL A 277 5.79 16.38 12.59
C VAL A 277 4.85 15.40 11.90
N VAL A 278 4.39 15.71 10.69
CA VAL A 278 3.52 14.81 9.91
C VAL A 278 4.26 13.53 9.51
N ALA A 279 5.53 13.64 9.11
CA ALA A 279 6.38 12.51 8.76
C ALA A 279 6.67 11.62 9.98
N THR A 280 7.02 12.20 11.14
CA THR A 280 7.23 11.43 12.37
C THR A 280 5.95 10.75 12.82
N LEU A 281 4.81 11.45 12.78
CA LEU A 281 3.51 10.85 13.10
C LEU A 281 3.21 9.64 12.19
N ARG A 282 3.41 9.78 10.87
CA ARG A 282 3.25 8.66 9.92
C ARG A 282 4.14 7.47 10.27
N LEU A 283 5.42 7.72 10.52
CA LEU A 283 6.37 6.66 10.89
C LEU A 283 5.98 5.98 12.21
N THR A 284 5.52 6.72 13.21
CA THR A 284 5.07 6.14 14.49
C THR A 284 3.83 5.25 14.31
N ILE A 285 2.86 5.66 13.49
CA ILE A 285 1.67 4.85 13.21
C ILE A 285 2.06 3.56 12.47
N VAL A 286 2.90 3.67 11.44
CA VAL A 286 3.34 2.51 10.65
C VAL A 286 4.17 1.54 11.49
N ALA A 287 5.07 2.04 12.35
CA ALA A 287 5.83 1.20 13.29
C ALA A 287 4.91 0.55 14.35
N GLY A 288 3.92 1.29 14.85
CA GLY A 288 2.90 0.76 15.74
C GLY A 288 2.12 -0.38 15.10
N LEU A 289 1.63 -0.17 13.87
CA LEU A 289 0.93 -1.21 13.09
C LEU A 289 1.83 -2.41 12.81
N LEU A 290 3.12 -2.21 12.49
CA LEU A 290 4.07 -3.31 12.31
C LEU A 290 4.14 -4.18 13.57
N SER A 291 4.36 -3.56 14.73
CA SER A 291 4.50 -4.28 16.00
C SER A 291 3.20 -5.01 16.39
N ALA A 292 2.04 -4.38 16.22
CA ALA A 292 0.74 -4.98 16.51
C ALA A 292 0.40 -6.10 15.52
N GLY A 293 0.68 -5.91 14.23
CA GLY A 293 0.45 -6.89 13.18
C GLY A 293 1.33 -8.12 13.32
N MET A 294 2.63 -7.96 13.58
CA MET A 294 3.53 -9.09 13.83
C MET A 294 3.07 -9.92 15.04
N ARG A 295 2.71 -9.25 16.14
CA ARG A 295 2.17 -9.93 17.32
C ARG A 295 0.90 -10.70 17.00
N ARG A 296 -0.02 -10.09 16.24
CA ARG A 296 -1.31 -10.71 15.90
C ARG A 296 -1.17 -11.89 14.95
N LEU A 297 -0.38 -11.75 13.89
CA LEU A 297 -0.10 -12.83 12.95
C LEU A 297 0.57 -14.01 13.65
N ALA A 298 1.54 -13.75 14.55
CA ALA A 298 2.19 -14.79 15.33
C ALA A 298 1.25 -15.52 16.31
N THR A 299 0.24 -14.84 16.84
CA THR A 299 -0.75 -15.44 17.77
C THR A 299 -1.96 -16.10 17.09
N SER A 300 -2.05 -16.05 15.76
CA SER A 300 -3.20 -16.60 15.04
C SER A 300 -3.23 -18.13 15.16
N ARG A 301 -4.39 -18.72 15.48
CA ARG A 301 -4.51 -20.17 15.75
C ARG A 301 -5.24 -20.93 14.66
N SER A 302 -5.98 -20.21 13.81
CA SER A 302 -6.68 -20.80 12.68
C SER A 302 -6.34 -20.06 11.38
N PRO A 303 -6.39 -20.75 10.22
CA PRO A 303 -6.16 -20.10 8.93
C PRO A 303 -7.19 -19.00 8.63
N ILE A 304 -8.42 -19.15 9.13
CA ILE A 304 -9.48 -18.14 9.00
C ILE A 304 -9.12 -16.89 9.81
N GLU A 305 -8.68 -17.04 11.06
CA GLU A 305 -8.18 -15.92 11.86
C GLU A 305 -6.98 -15.24 11.21
N LEU A 306 -6.04 -16.02 10.66
CA LEU A 306 -4.88 -15.50 9.95
C LEU A 306 -5.29 -14.65 8.74
N ALA A 307 -6.26 -15.13 7.95
CA ALA A 307 -6.81 -14.42 6.79
C ALA A 307 -7.57 -13.14 7.18
N LEU A 308 -8.38 -13.19 8.24
CA LEU A 308 -9.10 -12.01 8.74
C LEU A 308 -8.13 -10.97 9.31
N ASN A 309 -7.12 -11.40 10.06
CA ASN A 309 -6.08 -10.51 10.60
C ASN A 309 -5.25 -9.88 9.48
N SER A 310 -4.85 -10.66 8.47
CA SER A 310 -4.10 -10.12 7.32
C SER A 310 -4.92 -9.15 6.48
N ALA A 311 -6.22 -9.42 6.26
CA ALA A 311 -7.12 -8.51 5.57
C ALA A 311 -7.32 -7.19 6.34
N ALA A 312 -7.51 -7.26 7.67
CA ALA A 312 -7.63 -6.07 8.52
C ALA A 312 -6.33 -5.22 8.51
N LEU A 313 -5.17 -5.87 8.54
CA LEU A 313 -3.87 -5.23 8.44
C LEU A 313 -3.65 -4.56 7.07
N ALA A 314 -4.00 -5.23 5.98
CA ALA A 314 -3.96 -4.66 4.63
C ALA A 314 -4.88 -3.43 4.52
N PHE A 315 -6.10 -3.52 5.05
CA PHE A 315 -7.01 -2.39 5.11
C PHE A 315 -6.42 -1.21 5.90
N ALA A 316 -5.76 -1.46 7.04
CA ALA A 316 -5.13 -0.43 7.86
C ALA A 316 -4.08 0.40 7.09
N LEU A 317 -3.29 -0.25 6.22
CA LEU A 317 -2.31 0.41 5.36
C LEU A 317 -2.95 1.17 4.20
N ASP A 318 -4.14 0.75 3.75
CA ASP A 318 -4.81 1.33 2.59
C ASP A 318 -5.74 2.51 2.93
N VAL A 319 -6.13 2.66 4.20
CA VAL A 319 -6.97 3.77 4.69
C VAL A 319 -6.48 5.14 4.20
N PRO A 320 -5.20 5.53 4.34
CA PRO A 320 -4.72 6.85 3.91
C PRO A 320 -4.92 7.13 2.42
N ARG A 321 -4.79 6.11 1.57
CA ARG A 321 -4.99 6.21 0.12
C ARG A 321 -6.46 6.34 -0.22
N ARG A 322 -7.31 5.54 0.43
CA ARG A 322 -8.78 5.59 0.24
C ARG A 322 -9.37 6.91 0.69
N VAL A 323 -8.95 7.41 1.85
CA VAL A 323 -9.39 8.71 2.37
C VAL A 323 -8.98 9.84 1.42
N ARG A 324 -7.79 9.75 0.82
CA ARG A 324 -7.34 10.72 -0.20
C ARG A 324 -8.17 10.65 -1.48
N ALA A 325 -8.43 9.44 -1.99
CA ALA A 325 -9.24 9.24 -3.19
C ALA A 325 -10.69 9.70 -2.99
N TRP A 326 -11.23 9.53 -1.78
CA TRP A 326 -12.53 10.05 -1.41
C TRP A 326 -12.53 11.58 -1.32
N SER A 327 -11.52 12.16 -0.65
CA SER A 327 -11.43 13.62 -0.48
C SER A 327 -11.21 14.34 -1.80
N SER A 328 -10.42 13.79 -2.73
CA SER A 328 -10.23 14.40 -4.06
C SER A 328 -11.54 14.48 -4.83
N LYS A 329 -12.35 13.40 -4.85
CA LYS A 329 -13.67 13.40 -5.49
C LYS A 329 -14.64 14.40 -4.84
N ALA A 330 -14.52 14.64 -3.55
CA ALA A 330 -15.33 15.64 -2.85
C ALA A 330 -14.85 17.10 -3.08
N ILE A 331 -13.53 17.30 -3.21
CA ILE A 331 -12.90 18.63 -3.33
C ILE A 331 -12.96 19.18 -4.77
N ILE A 332 -12.75 18.33 -5.79
CA ILE A 332 -12.73 18.74 -7.21
C ILE A 332 -14.04 19.44 -7.67
N PRO A 333 -15.26 18.97 -7.34
CA PRO A 333 -16.47 19.68 -7.76
C PRO A 333 -16.61 21.06 -7.11
N LEU A 334 -15.98 21.29 -5.95
CA LEU A 334 -16.00 22.60 -5.30
C LEU A 334 -15.08 23.60 -6.00
N GLN A 335 -13.83 23.21 -6.31
CA GLN A 335 -12.91 24.12 -7.01
C GLN A 335 -13.39 24.45 -8.43
N VAL A 336 -13.93 23.47 -9.16
CA VAL A 336 -14.52 23.70 -10.49
C VAL A 336 -15.74 24.62 -10.39
N ARG A 337 -16.61 24.45 -9.37
CA ARG A 337 -17.74 25.37 -9.13
C ARG A 337 -17.30 26.79 -8.81
N TRP A 338 -16.26 26.98 -8.00
CA TRP A 338 -15.76 28.31 -7.63
C TRP A 338 -15.06 29.01 -8.80
N GLN A 339 -14.32 28.28 -9.63
CA GLN A 339 -13.72 28.88 -10.83
C GLN A 339 -14.75 29.20 -11.91
N LEU A 340 -15.78 28.36 -12.08
CA LEU A 340 -16.90 28.66 -12.99
C LEU A 340 -17.72 29.87 -12.52
N THR A 341 -18.03 29.99 -11.22
CA THR A 341 -18.73 31.19 -10.70
C THR A 341 -17.87 32.44 -10.75
N SER A 342 -16.55 32.33 -10.57
CA SER A 342 -15.63 33.46 -10.73
C SER A 342 -15.42 33.87 -12.19
N LEU A 343 -15.54 32.93 -13.14
CA LEU A 343 -15.46 33.22 -14.57
C LEU A 343 -16.78 33.77 -15.12
N GLU A 344 -17.93 33.29 -14.66
CA GLU A 344 -19.25 33.84 -15.02
C GLU A 344 -19.44 35.29 -14.54
N THR A 345 -18.85 35.64 -13.39
CA THR A 345 -18.89 37.02 -12.87
C THR A 345 -17.90 37.96 -13.55
N LEU A 346 -16.81 37.44 -14.14
CA LEU A 346 -15.81 38.24 -14.86
C LEU A 346 -16.06 38.32 -16.38
N ALA A 347 -16.82 37.40 -16.95
CA ALA A 347 -17.19 37.39 -18.38
C ALA A 347 -17.78 38.73 -18.90
N PRO A 348 -18.70 39.42 -18.19
CA PRO A 348 -19.23 40.70 -18.69
C PRO A 348 -18.20 41.84 -18.66
N LEU A 349 -17.21 41.80 -17.76
CA LEU A 349 -16.16 42.83 -17.64
C LEU A 349 -15.13 42.75 -18.77
N PHE A 350 -14.77 41.54 -19.23
CA PHE A 350 -13.88 41.38 -20.37
C PHE A 350 -14.56 41.72 -21.70
N SER A 351 -15.87 41.51 -21.83
CA SER A 351 -16.63 41.91 -23.02
C SER A 351 -16.66 43.43 -23.19
N THR A 352 -16.81 44.19 -22.10
CA THR A 352 -16.89 45.66 -22.15
C THR A 352 -15.52 46.32 -22.31
N ALA A 353 -14.46 45.71 -21.77
CA ALA A 353 -13.09 46.18 -21.99
C ALA A 353 -12.63 46.02 -23.45
N ARG A 354 -12.97 44.91 -24.13
CA ARG A 354 -12.68 44.73 -25.56
C ARG A 354 -13.44 45.71 -26.45
N VAL A 355 -14.70 46.01 -26.14
CA VAL A 355 -15.48 46.97 -26.93
C VAL A 355 -14.94 48.40 -26.79
N ARG A 356 -14.43 48.78 -25.61
CA ARG A 356 -13.78 50.09 -25.42
C ARG A 356 -12.40 50.19 -26.09
N ALA A 357 -11.61 49.11 -26.10
CA ALA A 357 -10.34 49.09 -26.82
C ALA A 357 -10.55 49.20 -28.34
N ALA A 358 -11.53 48.48 -28.88
CA ALA A 358 -11.85 48.56 -30.31
C ALA A 358 -12.41 49.94 -30.74
N ALA A 359 -13.08 50.67 -29.84
CA ALA A 359 -13.57 52.02 -30.11
C ALA A 359 -12.49 53.11 -29.99
N ALA A 360 -11.38 52.83 -29.30
CA ALA A 360 -10.26 53.77 -29.15
C ALA A 360 -9.30 53.73 -30.35
N ASP A 361 -9.18 52.59 -31.03
CA ASP A 361 -8.35 52.43 -32.24
C ASP A 361 -9.03 52.94 -33.52
N SER A 362 -10.31 53.34 -33.46
CA SER A 362 -11.08 53.86 -34.60
C SER A 362 -11.18 55.39 -34.66
N ASN A 363 -10.49 56.11 -33.78
CA ASN A 363 -10.34 57.57 -33.77
C ASN A 363 -8.86 57.93 -33.92
#